data_AF-A0A1H6A369-F1
#
_entry.id   AF-A0A1H6A369-F1
#
_cell.length_a   1.000
_cell.length_b   1.000
_cell.length_c   1.000
_cell.angle_alpha   90.00
_cell.angle_beta   90.00
_cell.angle_gamma   90.00
#
_symmetry.space_group_name_H-M   'P 1'
#
loop_
_entity.id
_entity.type
_entity.pdbx_description
1 polymer ?
#
loop_
_entity_poly.entity_id
_entity_poly.type
_entity_poly.pdbx_seq_one_letter_code
_entity_poly.pdbx_strand_id
1 'polypeptide(L)'
;MRRVFSLLAIAFLSLAGIASAHAGVDVRVNIAAQRMTVTTSDGEVHNWAISSGRSGFRSPNGVYRPTRLEKNWYSRKYGGAMPNAVFFRGGYAIHGTTAVGALGRPASHGCIRLHPANAAKLFALVKKHGAGQTRIALNGAANDGLSQFAKASGGSKAKIANAKAKQRAAIAQQRKAPNWDAAREQILLRPALPASAFGYQPYNLQRYYETGPRWR
;
A
#
# COMPACT_ATOMS: atom_id res chain seq x y z
N MET A 1 -22.08 30.86 48.59
CA MET A 1 -22.67 29.94 47.59
C MET A 1 -23.21 30.77 46.42
N ARG A 2 -22.94 30.37 45.16
CA ARG A 2 -23.12 31.16 43.91
C ARG A 2 -21.95 32.17 43.79
N ARG A 3 -21.01 32.14 42.84
CA ARG A 3 -21.02 31.68 41.45
C ARG A 3 -19.57 31.34 41.05
N VAL A 4 -19.09 30.15 41.42
CA VAL A 4 -17.72 29.68 41.08
C VAL A 4 -17.75 28.68 39.92
N PHE A 5 -18.90 28.50 39.26
CA PHE A 5 -19.15 27.44 38.28
C PHE A 5 -19.13 27.92 36.81
N SER A 6 -18.46 29.03 36.49
CA SER A 6 -18.45 29.56 35.12
C SER A 6 -17.13 29.38 34.37
N LEU A 7 -16.10 28.79 34.97
CA LEU A 7 -14.80 28.54 34.30
C LEU A 7 -14.63 27.10 33.80
N LEU A 8 -15.58 26.21 34.07
CA LEU A 8 -15.49 24.79 33.65
C LEU A 8 -16.31 24.45 32.39
N ALA A 9 -16.81 25.46 31.65
CA ALA A 9 -17.53 25.24 30.39
C ALA A 9 -16.69 25.55 29.14
N ILE A 10 -15.50 26.16 29.29
CA ILE A 10 -14.63 26.54 28.17
C ILE A 10 -13.52 25.50 27.93
N ALA A 11 -13.28 24.59 28.88
CA ALA A 11 -12.24 23.56 28.75
C ALA A 11 -12.68 22.30 27.97
N PHE A 12 -13.97 22.17 27.61
CA PHE A 12 -14.50 20.97 26.95
C PHE A 12 -14.84 21.15 25.46
N LEU A 13 -14.54 22.31 24.87
CA LEU A 13 -14.84 22.63 23.46
C LEU A 13 -13.58 22.89 22.60
N SER A 14 -12.43 22.37 22.99
CA SER A 14 -11.16 22.55 22.27
C SER A 14 -10.60 21.25 21.66
N LEU A 15 -11.37 20.16 21.65
CA LEU A 15 -10.97 18.90 21.02
C LEU A 15 -11.89 18.50 19.85
N ALA A 16 -12.37 19.47 19.07
CA ALA A 16 -12.82 19.20 17.72
C ALA A 16 -11.57 18.85 16.90
N GLY A 17 -11.28 17.56 16.80
CA GLY A 17 -10.13 17.03 16.07
C GLY A 17 -10.02 17.69 14.70
N ILE A 18 -8.86 18.29 14.44
CA ILE A 18 -8.46 18.68 13.10
C ILE A 18 -8.34 17.36 12.34
N ALA A 19 -9.44 16.90 11.74
CA ALA A 19 -9.38 15.95 10.66
C ALA A 19 -8.58 16.66 9.57
N SER A 20 -7.27 16.44 9.53
CA SER A 20 -6.48 16.83 8.38
C SER A 20 -7.09 16.10 7.20
N ALA A 21 -7.93 16.79 6.42
CA ALA A 21 -8.32 16.34 5.11
C ALA A 21 -7.01 16.12 4.36
N HIS A 22 -6.64 14.85 4.23
CA HIS A 22 -5.35 14.47 3.68
C HIS A 22 -5.38 14.84 2.20
N ALA A 23 -4.72 15.94 1.84
CA ALA A 23 -4.78 16.44 0.49
C ALA A 23 -3.97 15.53 -0.44
N GLY A 24 -4.63 14.83 -1.35
CA GLY A 24 -4.03 13.76 -2.16
C GLY A 24 -4.44 13.78 -3.62
N VAL A 25 -3.79 12.92 -4.39
CA VAL A 25 -4.02 12.74 -5.83
C VAL A 25 -4.39 11.28 -6.07
N ASP A 26 -5.57 11.02 -6.61
CA ASP A 26 -5.96 9.69 -7.09
C ASP A 26 -5.95 9.66 -8.61
N VAL A 27 -5.08 8.82 -9.16
CA VAL A 27 -4.90 8.57 -10.60
C VAL A 27 -5.48 7.21 -10.90
N ARG A 28 -6.55 7.14 -11.69
CA ARG A 28 -7.14 5.89 -12.19
C ARG A 28 -6.86 5.76 -13.68
N VAL A 29 -6.23 4.66 -14.06
CA VAL A 29 -5.93 4.33 -15.46
C VAL A 29 -6.77 3.13 -15.85
N ASN A 30 -7.64 3.34 -16.84
CA ASN A 30 -8.36 2.28 -17.52
C ASN A 30 -7.64 1.96 -18.83
N ILE A 31 -6.94 0.83 -18.86
CA ILE A 31 -6.14 0.38 -20.00
C ILE A 31 -7.05 -0.08 -21.14
N ALA A 32 -8.17 -0.75 -20.86
CA ALA A 32 -9.08 -1.17 -21.92
C ALA A 32 -9.67 0.04 -22.66
N ALA A 33 -10.06 1.08 -21.91
CA ALA A 33 -10.62 2.31 -22.47
C ALA A 33 -9.55 3.31 -22.96
N GLN A 34 -8.27 3.07 -22.68
CA GLN A 34 -7.18 4.03 -22.92
C GLN A 34 -7.47 5.42 -22.33
N ARG A 35 -7.98 5.45 -21.10
CA ARG A 35 -8.28 6.68 -20.36
C ARG A 35 -7.55 6.74 -19.02
N MET A 36 -7.23 7.95 -18.60
CA MET A 36 -6.78 8.28 -17.26
C MET A 36 -7.68 9.33 -16.65
N THR A 37 -8.21 9.05 -15.47
CA THR A 37 -8.91 10.00 -14.63
C THR A 37 -7.99 10.42 -13.49
N VAL A 38 -7.87 11.72 -13.25
CA VAL A 38 -7.10 12.26 -12.12
C VAL A 38 -8.03 13.11 -11.28
N THR A 39 -8.11 12.81 -9.99
CA THR A 39 -8.89 13.59 -9.02
C THR A 39 -7.98 14.04 -7.89
N THR A 40 -8.08 15.29 -7.46
CA THR A 40 -7.42 15.78 -6.25
C THR A 40 -8.42 15.98 -5.13
N SER A 41 -7.93 15.91 -3.88
CA SER A 41 -8.68 16.31 -2.68
C SER A 41 -9.24 17.73 -2.76
N ASP A 42 -8.55 18.60 -3.49
CA ASP A 42 -8.87 20.02 -3.61
C ASP A 42 -9.95 20.27 -4.68
N GLY A 43 -10.49 19.20 -5.29
CA GLY A 43 -11.61 19.25 -6.24
C GLY A 43 -11.23 19.29 -7.72
N GLU A 44 -9.94 19.24 -8.09
CA GLU A 44 -9.57 19.16 -9.51
C GLU A 44 -9.93 17.77 -10.07
N VAL A 45 -10.58 17.74 -11.24
CA VAL A 45 -10.91 16.50 -11.96
C VAL A 45 -10.45 16.63 -13.40
N HIS A 46 -9.73 15.61 -13.88
CA HIS A 46 -9.23 15.54 -15.25
C HIS A 46 -9.54 14.19 -15.87
N ASN A 47 -9.77 14.16 -17.18
CA ASN A 47 -9.96 12.93 -17.94
C ASN A 47 -9.18 12.99 -19.26
N TRP A 48 -8.14 12.18 -19.39
CA TRP A 48 -7.18 12.26 -20.48
C TRP A 48 -7.09 10.96 -21.29
N ALA A 49 -6.89 11.09 -22.60
CA ALA A 49 -6.47 9.97 -23.43
C ALA A 49 -5.03 9.55 -23.06
N ILE A 50 -4.79 8.24 -23.03
CA ILE A 50 -3.46 7.67 -22.79
C ILE A 50 -3.02 6.78 -23.95
N SER A 51 -1.76 6.39 -23.94
CA SER A 51 -1.31 5.21 -24.69
C SER A 51 -0.52 4.27 -23.79
N SER A 52 -1.10 3.11 -23.49
CA SER A 52 -0.48 2.06 -22.67
C SER A 52 0.43 1.14 -23.48
N GLY A 53 0.97 0.11 -22.82
CA GLY A 53 1.77 -0.94 -23.44
C GLY A 53 1.02 -1.74 -24.49
N ARG A 54 1.65 -1.96 -25.66
CA ARG A 54 1.13 -2.85 -26.72
C ARG A 54 1.25 -4.33 -26.36
N SER A 55 0.72 -5.20 -27.21
CA SER A 55 0.91 -6.65 -27.09
C SER A 55 2.40 -7.01 -26.93
N GLY A 56 2.71 -7.88 -25.97
CA GLY A 56 4.09 -8.25 -25.59
C GLY A 56 4.81 -7.24 -24.66
N PHE A 57 4.24 -6.06 -24.42
CA PHE A 57 4.80 -5.01 -23.55
C PHE A 57 3.77 -4.43 -22.59
N ARG A 58 2.93 -5.24 -21.97
CA ARG A 58 1.79 -4.72 -21.19
C ARG A 58 2.17 -3.88 -19.99
N SER A 59 1.32 -2.89 -19.75
CA SER A 59 1.30 -2.11 -18.51
C SER A 59 0.75 -2.96 -17.36
N PRO A 60 1.41 -3.04 -16.19
CA PRO A 60 1.00 -3.93 -15.12
C PRO A 60 -0.23 -3.39 -14.38
N ASN A 61 -1.31 -4.16 -14.33
CA ASN A 61 -2.44 -3.87 -13.43
C ASN A 61 -1.95 -3.79 -11.97
N GLY A 62 -2.65 -3.02 -11.14
CA GLY A 62 -2.39 -2.92 -9.71
C GLY A 62 -2.51 -1.50 -9.18
N VAL A 63 -2.23 -1.36 -7.88
CA VAL A 63 -2.23 -0.09 -7.17
C VAL A 63 -0.81 0.23 -6.74
N TYR A 64 -0.37 1.44 -7.05
CA TYR A 64 0.99 1.91 -6.90
C TYR A 64 1.02 3.29 -6.24
N ARG A 65 2.21 3.66 -5.79
CA ARG A 65 2.56 5.03 -5.43
C ARG A 65 3.69 5.50 -6.33
N PRO A 66 3.80 6.81 -6.60
CA PRO A 66 5.00 7.37 -7.21
C PRO A 66 6.22 6.99 -6.38
N THR A 67 7.28 6.55 -7.05
CA THR A 67 8.57 6.22 -6.43
C THR A 67 9.63 7.26 -6.75
N ARG A 68 9.49 7.95 -7.89
CA ARG A 68 10.44 8.98 -8.34
C ARG A 68 9.77 9.91 -9.36
N LEU A 69 10.14 11.18 -9.31
CA LEU A 69 9.74 12.20 -10.26
C LEU A 69 10.97 12.68 -11.04
N GLU A 70 10.91 12.63 -12.37
CA GLU A 70 11.97 13.15 -13.26
C GLU A 70 11.36 14.10 -14.29
N LYS A 71 11.75 15.39 -14.26
CA LYS A 71 11.23 16.36 -15.23
C LYS A 71 11.72 16.05 -16.65
N ASN A 72 12.98 15.65 -16.78
CA ASN A 72 13.62 15.30 -18.05
C ASN A 72 14.26 13.92 -17.92
N TRP A 73 13.59 12.87 -18.38
CA TRP A 73 14.14 11.52 -18.38
C TRP A 73 14.35 11.00 -19.79
N TYR A 74 15.39 10.21 -20.00
CA TYR A 74 15.64 9.51 -21.25
C TYR A 74 15.78 8.00 -21.01
N SER A 75 14.93 7.21 -21.67
CA SER A 75 14.99 5.75 -21.57
C SER A 75 16.12 5.21 -22.44
N ARG A 76 17.20 4.74 -21.81
CA ARG A 76 18.29 4.05 -22.51
C ARG A 76 17.85 2.71 -23.11
N LYS A 77 16.98 1.97 -22.41
CA LYS A 77 16.51 0.64 -22.84
C LYS A 77 15.63 0.68 -24.09
N TYR A 78 14.84 1.74 -24.25
CA TYR A 78 13.84 1.85 -25.31
C TYR A 78 14.04 3.07 -26.23
N GLY A 79 15.14 3.81 -26.06
CA GLY A 79 15.54 4.94 -26.91
C GLY A 79 14.47 6.03 -27.03
N GLY A 80 14.25 6.83 -25.99
CA GLY A 80 13.29 7.93 -26.10
C GLY A 80 13.16 8.84 -24.89
N ALA A 81 12.80 10.09 -25.16
CA ALA A 81 12.51 11.09 -24.15
C ALA A 81 11.19 10.79 -23.43
N MET A 82 11.21 10.95 -22.11
CA MET A 82 10.10 10.76 -21.19
C MET A 82 9.96 12.02 -20.32
N PRO A 83 9.51 13.15 -20.88
CA PRO A 83 9.32 14.37 -20.13
C PRO A 83 8.26 14.20 -19.04
N ASN A 84 8.47 14.84 -17.89
CA ASN A 84 7.56 14.84 -16.74
C ASN A 84 7.20 13.42 -16.29
N ALA A 85 8.22 12.58 -16.13
CA ALA A 85 8.06 11.18 -15.77
C ALA A 85 7.75 10.99 -14.28
N VAL A 86 6.62 10.33 -14.01
CA VAL A 86 6.21 9.84 -12.70
C VAL A 86 6.41 8.33 -12.67
N PHE A 87 7.55 7.88 -12.13
CA PHE A 87 7.84 6.45 -11.96
C PHE A 87 7.00 5.88 -10.84
N PHE A 88 6.47 4.67 -11.02
CA PHE A 88 5.63 4.01 -10.02
C PHE A 88 6.00 2.54 -9.75
N ARG A 89 6.80 1.90 -10.63
CA ARG A 89 7.25 0.52 -10.43
C ARG A 89 8.41 0.15 -11.34
N GLY A 90 9.60 -0.15 -10.83
CA GLY A 90 10.65 -0.91 -11.55
C GLY A 90 10.95 -0.46 -13.00
N GLY A 91 10.87 0.84 -13.30
CA GLY A 91 11.06 1.41 -14.64
C GLY A 91 9.78 1.80 -15.39
N TYR A 92 8.61 1.33 -14.96
CA TYR A 92 7.31 1.82 -15.44
C TYR A 92 7.02 3.22 -14.92
N ALA A 93 6.58 4.09 -15.82
CA ALA A 93 6.24 5.48 -15.52
C ALA A 93 4.99 5.95 -16.28
N ILE A 94 4.37 7.00 -15.76
CA ILE A 94 3.48 7.87 -16.51
C ILE A 94 4.34 9.04 -17.02
N HIS A 95 4.31 9.35 -18.31
CA HIS A 95 5.15 10.43 -18.87
C HIS A 95 4.55 11.03 -20.15
N GLY A 96 5.07 12.19 -20.56
CA GLY A 96 4.69 12.84 -21.82
C GLY A 96 5.30 12.13 -23.03
N THR A 97 4.65 12.23 -24.19
CA THR A 97 5.14 11.63 -25.44
C THR A 97 5.05 12.61 -26.60
N THR A 98 5.97 12.51 -27.56
CA THR A 98 5.87 13.19 -28.86
C THR A 98 4.96 12.43 -29.83
N ALA A 99 4.79 11.12 -29.64
CA ALA A 99 3.87 10.28 -30.41
C ALA A 99 2.39 10.49 -30.01
N VAL A 100 1.90 11.73 -30.11
CA VAL A 100 0.55 12.14 -29.69
C VAL A 100 -0.54 11.42 -30.51
N GLY A 101 -0.31 11.14 -31.80
CA GLY A 101 -1.24 10.37 -32.65
C GLY A 101 -1.41 8.89 -32.27
N ALA A 102 -0.72 8.43 -31.22
CA ALA A 102 -0.93 7.10 -30.65
C ALA A 102 -1.80 7.11 -29.38
N LEU A 103 -2.17 8.28 -28.85
CA LEU A 103 -3.09 8.37 -27.70
C LEU A 103 -4.47 7.84 -28.09
N GLY A 104 -5.11 7.12 -27.17
CA GLY A 104 -6.37 6.39 -27.41
C GLY A 104 -6.18 4.93 -27.80
N ARG A 105 -4.95 4.46 -28.01
CA ARG A 105 -4.64 3.05 -28.31
C ARG A 105 -3.35 2.56 -27.63
N PRO A 106 -3.23 1.26 -27.29
CA PRO A 106 -2.00 0.69 -26.78
C PRO A 106 -0.88 0.71 -27.85
N ALA A 107 0.26 1.31 -27.54
CA ALA A 107 1.40 1.36 -28.47
C ALA A 107 2.78 1.50 -27.78
N SER A 108 2.82 1.64 -26.45
CA SER A 108 4.06 1.86 -25.70
C SER A 108 4.79 0.55 -25.39
N HIS A 109 5.97 0.64 -24.78
CA HIS A 109 6.70 -0.51 -24.21
C HIS A 109 6.32 -0.78 -22.73
N GLY A 110 5.13 -0.34 -22.31
CA GLY A 110 4.56 -0.62 -20.99
C GLY A 110 4.33 0.61 -20.11
N CYS A 111 5.03 1.71 -20.36
CA CYS A 111 4.73 3.00 -19.74
C CYS A 111 3.35 3.52 -20.14
N ILE A 112 2.78 4.39 -19.33
CA ILE A 112 1.54 5.10 -19.66
C ILE A 112 1.92 6.45 -20.25
N ARG A 113 1.67 6.63 -21.55
CA ARG A 113 1.98 7.87 -22.26
C ARG A 113 0.80 8.83 -22.19
N LEU A 114 1.10 10.10 -21.98
CA LEU A 114 0.17 11.21 -21.98
C LEU A 114 0.58 12.27 -23.00
N HIS A 115 -0.37 13.11 -23.38
CA HIS A 115 -0.05 14.37 -24.04
C HIS A 115 0.95 15.17 -23.18
N PRO A 116 1.95 15.87 -23.75
CA PRO A 116 2.97 16.59 -22.97
C PRO A 116 2.41 17.55 -21.91
N ALA A 117 1.35 18.30 -22.26
CA ALA A 117 0.68 19.21 -21.33
C ALA A 117 0.05 18.47 -20.13
N ASN A 118 -0.60 17.33 -20.39
CA ASN A 118 -1.25 16.52 -19.34
C ASN A 118 -0.21 15.87 -18.43
N ALA A 119 0.92 15.42 -19.00
CA ALA A 119 2.03 14.90 -18.21
C ALA A 119 2.65 15.96 -17.30
N ALA A 120 2.85 17.18 -17.81
CA ALA A 120 3.33 18.30 -17.00
C ALA A 120 2.36 18.64 -15.86
N LYS A 121 1.05 18.68 -16.15
CA LYS A 121 0.02 18.92 -15.12
C LYS A 121 0.02 17.83 -14.06
N LEU A 122 0.01 16.55 -14.45
CA LEU A 122 0.08 15.44 -13.50
C LEU A 122 1.34 15.51 -12.63
N PHE A 123 2.49 15.75 -13.25
CA PHE A 123 3.76 15.88 -12.53
C PHE A 123 3.71 17.00 -11.49
N ALA A 124 3.13 18.15 -11.84
CA ALA A 124 2.95 19.26 -10.91
C ALA A 124 2.01 18.88 -9.76
N LEU A 125 0.90 18.20 -10.03
CA LEU A 125 -0.02 17.72 -8.99
C LEU A 125 0.68 16.75 -8.04
N VAL A 126 1.40 15.75 -8.57
CA VAL A 126 2.13 14.77 -7.73
C VAL A 126 3.26 15.45 -6.95
N LYS A 127 3.95 16.44 -7.53
CA LYS A 127 4.97 17.22 -6.83
C LYS A 127 4.36 18.07 -5.70
N LYS A 128 3.20 18.68 -5.92
CA LYS A 128 2.48 19.51 -4.94
C LYS A 128 2.00 18.68 -3.74
N HIS A 129 1.30 17.56 -3.99
CA HIS A 129 0.68 16.75 -2.94
C HIS A 129 1.64 15.71 -2.34
N GLY A 130 2.70 15.38 -3.05
CA GLY A 130 3.70 14.40 -2.63
C GLY A 130 3.34 12.95 -2.97
N ALA A 131 4.38 12.12 -3.06
CA ALA A 131 4.27 10.71 -3.44
C ALA A 131 3.47 9.88 -2.41
N GLY A 132 3.57 10.20 -1.11
CA GLY A 132 2.83 9.50 -0.05
C GLY A 132 1.31 9.63 -0.18
N GLN A 133 0.85 10.79 -0.66
CA GLN A 133 -0.56 11.14 -0.88
C GLN A 133 -1.07 10.88 -2.29
N THR A 134 -0.23 10.28 -3.13
CA THR A 134 -0.59 9.97 -4.50
C THR A 134 -0.84 8.48 -4.66
N ARG A 135 -2.02 8.12 -5.15
CA ARG A 135 -2.39 6.76 -5.51
C ARG A 135 -2.51 6.62 -7.02
N ILE A 136 -1.93 5.57 -7.58
CA ILE A 136 -1.99 5.26 -9.01
C ILE A 136 -2.59 3.85 -9.16
N ALA A 137 -3.80 3.73 -9.69
CA ALA A 137 -4.46 2.46 -9.96
C ALA A 137 -4.54 2.19 -11.47
N LEU A 138 -3.92 1.10 -11.93
CA LEU A 138 -3.98 0.63 -13.31
C LEU A 138 -4.86 -0.62 -13.38
N ASN A 139 -5.88 -0.58 -14.22
CA ASN A 139 -6.83 -1.68 -14.42
C ASN A 139 -7.06 -1.93 -15.91
N GLY A 140 -7.56 -3.13 -16.25
CA GLY A 140 -8.06 -3.44 -17.59
C GLY A 140 -7.00 -3.83 -18.62
N ALA A 141 -5.76 -4.12 -18.21
CA ALA A 141 -4.82 -4.78 -19.13
C ALA A 141 -5.32 -6.20 -19.44
N ALA A 142 -5.55 -6.53 -20.71
CA ALA A 142 -6.00 -7.87 -21.15
C ALA A 142 -4.85 -8.90 -21.06
N ASN A 143 -5.04 -10.07 -20.45
CA ASN A 143 -3.96 -11.07 -20.37
C ASN A 143 -3.63 -11.60 -21.77
N ASP A 144 -2.38 -11.47 -22.21
CA ASP A 144 -1.93 -11.87 -23.54
C ASP A 144 -0.98 -13.09 -23.52
N GLY A 145 -0.79 -13.72 -22.36
CA GLY A 145 0.06 -14.91 -22.18
C GLY A 145 1.56 -14.71 -22.40
N LEU A 146 1.96 -13.59 -23.01
CA LEU A 146 3.30 -13.33 -23.55
C LEU A 146 3.97 -12.10 -22.94
N SER A 147 3.19 -11.17 -22.35
CA SER A 147 3.76 -9.96 -21.76
C SER A 147 4.58 -10.27 -20.52
N GLN A 148 5.88 -10.00 -20.63
CA GLN A 148 6.76 -9.91 -19.49
C GLN A 148 6.37 -8.67 -18.68
N PHE A 149 5.48 -8.81 -17.69
CA PHE A 149 5.49 -7.86 -16.58
C PHE A 149 6.94 -7.79 -16.12
N ALA A 150 7.58 -6.62 -16.07
CA ALA A 150 8.92 -6.55 -15.49
C ALA A 150 8.78 -7.12 -14.08
N LYS A 151 9.23 -8.35 -13.86
CA LYS A 151 9.22 -8.96 -12.54
C LYS A 151 10.08 -8.02 -11.73
N ALA A 152 9.56 -7.56 -10.58
CA ALA A 152 10.40 -6.83 -9.64
C ALA A 152 11.70 -7.64 -9.51
N SER A 153 12.84 -7.00 -9.76
CA SER A 153 14.13 -7.70 -9.83
C SER A 153 14.25 -8.65 -8.65
N GLY A 154 14.68 -9.90 -8.91
CA GLY A 154 14.64 -11.00 -7.93
C GLY A 154 15.23 -10.66 -6.56
N GLY A 155 16.12 -9.67 -6.50
CA GLY A 155 16.66 -9.11 -5.27
C GLY A 155 15.61 -8.53 -4.30
N SER A 156 14.49 -7.99 -4.76
CA SER A 156 13.45 -7.46 -3.85
C SER A 156 12.60 -8.56 -3.23
N LYS A 157 12.29 -9.64 -3.97
CA LYS A 157 11.62 -10.82 -3.39
C LYS A 157 12.54 -11.52 -2.39
N ALA A 158 13.83 -11.67 -2.71
CA ALA A 158 14.82 -12.24 -1.79
C ALA A 158 14.99 -11.38 -0.52
N LYS A 159 15.02 -10.04 -0.65
CA LYS A 159 15.08 -9.13 0.50
C LYS A 159 13.83 -9.19 1.38
N ILE A 160 12.64 -9.25 0.79
CA ILE A 160 11.38 -9.37 1.55
C ILE A 160 11.25 -10.75 2.20
N ALA A 161 11.66 -11.82 1.50
CA ALA A 161 11.69 -13.18 2.04
C ALA A 161 12.69 -13.29 3.20
N ASN A 162 13.90 -12.71 3.06
CA ASN A 162 14.89 -12.66 4.13
C ASN A 162 14.43 -11.78 5.30
N ALA A 163 13.77 -10.65 5.05
CA ALA A 163 13.22 -9.82 6.12
C ALA A 163 12.13 -10.56 6.89
N LYS A 164 11.21 -11.27 6.20
CA LYS A 164 10.20 -12.11 6.85
C LYS A 164 10.82 -13.31 7.58
N ALA A 165 11.85 -13.95 7.03
CA ALA A 165 12.56 -15.04 7.68
C ALA A 165 13.29 -14.56 8.93
N LYS A 166 13.97 -13.40 8.87
CA LYS A 166 14.65 -12.76 10.01
C LYS A 166 13.65 -12.35 11.09
N GLN A 167 12.49 -11.84 10.72
CA GLN A 167 11.41 -11.52 11.66
C GLN A 167 10.84 -12.79 12.33
N ARG A 168 10.63 -13.88 11.57
CA ARG A 168 10.18 -15.17 12.13
C ARG A 168 11.24 -15.80 13.04
N ALA A 169 12.52 -15.69 12.69
CA ALA A 169 13.63 -16.15 13.51
C ALA A 169 13.77 -15.33 14.80
N ALA A 170 13.62 -14.00 14.73
CA ALA A 170 13.62 -13.14 15.91
C ALA A 170 12.44 -13.45 16.86
N ILE A 171 11.24 -13.69 16.31
CA ILE A 171 10.06 -14.12 17.09
C ILE A 171 10.28 -15.53 17.69
N ALA A 172 10.92 -16.44 16.95
CA ALA A 172 11.24 -17.78 17.43
C ALA A 172 12.34 -17.78 18.51
N GLN A 173 13.31 -16.87 18.42
CA GLN A 173 14.39 -16.68 19.39
C GLN A 173 13.86 -16.03 20.68
N GLN A 174 12.91 -15.09 20.59
CA GLN A 174 12.17 -14.58 21.74
C GLN A 174 11.36 -15.68 22.45
N ARG A 175 10.85 -16.67 21.71
CA ARG A 175 10.14 -17.84 22.27
C ARG A 175 11.05 -18.89 22.90
N LYS A 176 12.38 -18.75 22.75
CA LYS A 176 13.40 -19.66 23.32
C LYS A 176 14.14 -19.09 24.53
N ALA A 177 13.66 -17.99 25.14
CA ALA A 177 14.18 -17.57 26.43
C ALA A 177 13.85 -18.62 27.52
N PRO A 178 14.82 -19.10 28.33
CA PRO A 178 14.59 -20.03 29.45
C PRO A 178 14.09 -19.21 30.67
N ASN A 179 13.17 -19.64 31.52
CA ASN A 179 13.14 -20.89 32.26
C ASN A 179 11.72 -21.13 32.82
N TRP A 180 11.05 -22.24 32.46
CA TRP A 180 9.69 -22.56 32.92
C TRP A 180 9.62 -22.85 34.44
N ASP A 181 10.76 -23.16 35.07
CA ASP A 181 10.82 -23.50 36.49
C ASP A 181 10.67 -22.27 37.40
N ALA A 182 11.20 -21.11 36.99
CA ALA A 182 11.06 -19.85 37.74
C ALA A 182 9.60 -19.33 37.75
N ALA A 183 8.84 -19.59 36.69
CA ALA A 183 7.43 -19.25 36.61
C ALA A 183 6.55 -20.20 37.45
N ARG A 184 6.99 -21.45 37.68
CA ARG A 184 6.26 -22.46 38.47
C ARG A 184 6.30 -22.17 39.97
N GLU A 185 7.45 -21.75 40.50
CA GLU A 185 7.56 -21.41 41.93
C GLU A 185 6.71 -20.18 42.29
N GLN A 186 6.63 -19.18 41.42
CA GLN A 186 5.77 -18.00 41.64
C GLN A 186 4.27 -18.32 41.63
N ILE A 187 3.83 -19.43 41.02
CA ILE A 187 2.42 -19.83 41.01
C ILE A 187 2.04 -20.57 42.29
N LEU A 188 2.96 -21.35 42.87
CA LEU A 188 2.75 -22.09 44.11
C LEU A 188 2.71 -21.19 45.36
N LEU A 189 3.30 -19.99 45.28
CA LEU A 189 3.27 -18.99 46.37
C LEU A 189 2.03 -18.07 46.33
N ARG A 190 1.10 -18.25 45.38
CA ARG A 190 -0.12 -17.44 45.33
C ARG A 190 -1.12 -17.95 46.37
N PRO A 191 -1.65 -17.10 47.27
CA PRO A 191 -2.71 -17.53 48.18
C PRO A 191 -3.92 -18.01 47.37
N ALA A 192 -4.43 -19.19 47.73
CA ALA A 192 -5.60 -19.78 47.08
C ALA A 192 -6.78 -18.80 47.17
N LEU A 193 -7.45 -18.55 46.03
CA LEU A 193 -8.68 -17.78 46.01
C LEU A 193 -9.73 -18.51 46.85
N PRO A 194 -10.50 -17.81 47.69
CA PRO A 194 -11.53 -18.43 48.52
C PRO A 194 -12.59 -19.09 47.65
N ALA A 195 -13.16 -20.20 48.14
CA ALA A 195 -14.14 -21.02 47.42
C ALA A 195 -15.44 -20.27 47.03
N SER A 196 -15.61 -19.02 47.48
CA SER A 196 -16.73 -18.13 47.20
C SER A 196 -16.51 -17.16 46.03
N ALA A 197 -15.39 -17.24 45.30
CA ALA A 197 -15.18 -16.42 44.11
C ALA A 197 -16.14 -16.84 42.98
N PHE A 198 -17.04 -15.93 42.59
CA PHE A 198 -17.97 -16.11 41.47
C PHE A 198 -17.21 -16.54 40.20
N GLY A 199 -17.59 -17.69 39.63
CA GLY A 199 -17.00 -18.24 38.40
C GLY A 199 -16.08 -19.44 38.58
N TYR A 200 -15.94 -19.99 39.79
CA TYR A 200 -15.20 -21.25 39.99
C TYR A 200 -15.97 -22.45 39.43
N GLN A 201 -15.54 -22.97 38.27
CA GLN A 201 -15.90 -24.30 37.79
C GLN A 201 -14.66 -25.21 37.85
N PRO A 202 -14.68 -26.31 38.63
CA PRO A 202 -13.57 -27.26 38.63
C PRO A 202 -13.48 -27.95 37.26
N TYR A 203 -12.27 -27.98 36.71
CA TYR A 203 -11.98 -28.63 35.43
C TYR A 203 -12.00 -30.15 35.60
N ASN A 204 -12.99 -30.84 35.03
CA ASN A 204 -13.05 -32.30 35.01
C ASN A 204 -12.18 -32.85 33.86
N LEU A 205 -11.00 -33.37 34.22
CA LEU A 205 -9.98 -33.89 33.30
C LEU A 205 -10.36 -35.21 32.59
N GLN A 206 -11.46 -35.88 32.94
CA GLN A 206 -11.76 -37.22 32.45
C GLN A 206 -12.28 -37.25 31.00
N ARG A 207 -12.89 -36.16 30.51
CA ARG A 207 -13.63 -36.15 29.23
C ARG A 207 -12.75 -35.91 27.98
N TYR A 208 -11.49 -35.53 28.15
CA TYR A 208 -10.64 -35.08 27.03
C TYR A 208 -9.86 -36.22 26.33
N TYR A 209 -9.85 -37.43 26.89
CA TYR A 209 -9.03 -38.53 26.38
C TYR A 209 -9.76 -39.53 25.47
N GLU A 210 -11.08 -39.42 25.29
CA GLU A 210 -11.87 -40.45 24.57
C GLU A 210 -12.13 -40.15 23.08
N THR A 211 -11.99 -38.90 22.60
CA THR A 211 -12.51 -38.51 21.26
C THR A 211 -11.54 -37.78 20.33
N GLY A 212 -10.22 -37.88 20.56
CA GLY A 212 -9.22 -37.20 19.72
C GLY A 212 -8.77 -38.02 18.50
N PRO A 213 -8.76 -37.47 17.27
CA PRO A 213 -8.31 -38.20 16.08
C PRO A 213 -6.80 -38.45 16.08
N ARG A 214 -6.41 -39.71 15.83
CA ARG A 214 -5.02 -40.16 15.66
C ARG A 214 -4.69 -40.28 14.17
N TRP A 215 -3.66 -39.58 13.71
CA TRP A 215 -3.14 -39.70 12.34
C TRP A 215 -1.84 -40.50 12.33
N ARG A 216 -1.74 -41.44 11.37
CA ARG A 216 -0.57 -42.26 11.04
C ARG A 216 0.46 -41.49 10.21
#